data_AF-A0A9X1B2Q9-F1
#
_entry.id   AF-A0A9X1B2Q9-F1
#
_cell.length_a   1.000
_cell.length_b   1.000
_cell.length_c   1.000
_cell.angle_alpha   90.00
_cell.angle_beta   90.00
_cell.angle_gamma   90.00
#
_symmetry.space_group_name_H-M   'P 1'
#
loop_
_entity.id
_entity.type
_entity.pdbx_description
1 polymer ?
#
loop_
_entity_poly.entity_id
_entity_poly.type
_entity_poly.pdbx_seq_one_letter_code
_entity_poly.pdbx_strand_id
1 'polypeptide(L)'
;MQITSTKEHTPMDPLAKPLRPQLEDAIVKARDLAEQAAQAAQAALQHLGVGDADAPPHLTDSERALRRRLRAHGRELGVLRAKPNIKWTKDRGKDVESAPWFPVFNSERINDHHLTLVEKRAARAQLAEGAVR
;
A
#
# COMPACT_ATOMS: atom_id res chain seq x y z
N MET A 1 20.08 15.25 46.83
CA MET A 1 19.47 16.18 45.86
C MET A 1 18.53 15.37 44.99
N GLN A 2 17.24 15.32 45.35
CA GLN A 2 16.24 14.52 44.63
C GLN A 2 15.59 15.39 43.55
N ILE A 3 15.73 14.97 42.29
CA ILE A 3 15.03 15.56 41.14
C ILE A 3 13.74 14.78 40.94
N THR A 4 12.65 15.26 41.53
CA THR A 4 11.29 14.78 41.25
C THR A 4 10.72 15.56 40.07
N SER A 5 10.94 15.07 38.85
CA SER A 5 10.29 15.60 37.64
C SER A 5 8.96 14.89 37.44
N THR A 6 7.87 15.45 37.98
CA THR A 6 6.51 15.03 37.69
C THR A 6 6.17 15.39 36.24
N LYS A 7 6.21 14.40 35.34
CA LYS A 7 5.74 14.55 33.97
C LYS A 7 4.22 14.40 33.99
N GLU A 8 3.49 15.51 33.98
CA GLU A 8 2.03 15.45 33.80
C GLU A 8 1.73 14.86 32.43
N HIS A 9 1.20 13.64 32.42
CA HIS A 9 0.60 13.04 31.24
C HIS A 9 -0.86 13.50 31.23
N THR A 10 -1.17 14.56 30.48
CA THR A 10 -2.57 14.92 30.19
C THR A 10 -3.22 13.76 29.45
N PRO A 11 -4.20 13.06 30.04
CA PRO A 11 -4.96 12.06 29.32
C PRO A 11 -5.77 12.79 28.24
N MET A 12 -5.56 12.43 26.98
CA MET A 12 -6.41 12.93 25.90
C MET A 12 -7.80 12.35 26.08
N ASP A 13 -8.78 13.20 26.39
CA ASP A 13 -10.17 12.78 26.50
C ASP A 13 -10.63 12.19 25.16
N PRO A 14 -11.25 11.00 25.18
CA PRO A 14 -11.66 10.35 23.96
C PRO A 14 -12.86 11.09 23.35
N LEU A 15 -12.93 11.09 22.03
CA LEU A 15 -13.98 11.78 21.26
C LEU A 15 -15.39 11.42 21.77
N ALA A 16 -16.34 12.34 21.68
CA ALA A 16 -17.72 12.09 22.11
C ALA A 16 -18.30 10.83 21.41
N LYS A 17 -19.14 10.06 22.13
CA LYS A 17 -19.76 8.81 21.61
C LYS A 17 -20.31 8.92 20.17
N PRO A 18 -21.06 9.96 19.77
CA PRO A 18 -21.58 10.05 18.41
C PRO A 18 -20.52 10.36 17.35
N LEU A 19 -19.39 10.99 17.72
CA LEU A 19 -18.36 11.41 16.76
C LEU A 19 -17.37 10.29 16.42
N ARG A 20 -17.17 9.31 17.32
CA ARG A 20 -16.31 8.14 17.07
C ARG A 20 -16.71 7.35 15.82
N PRO A 21 -17.97 6.89 15.66
CA PRO A 21 -18.36 6.16 14.45
C PRO A 21 -18.33 7.03 13.20
N GLN A 22 -18.59 8.34 13.31
CA GLN A 22 -18.48 9.26 12.18
C GLN A 22 -17.05 9.41 11.69
N LEU A 23 -16.10 9.54 12.62
CA LEU A 23 -14.68 9.60 12.29
C LEU A 23 -14.21 8.27 11.67
N GLU A 24 -14.62 7.14 12.24
CA GLU A 24 -14.31 5.83 11.67
C GLU A 24 -14.82 5.68 10.24
N ASP A 25 -16.11 5.99 10.00
CA ASP A 25 -16.72 5.94 8.68
C ASP A 25 -16.03 6.87 7.67
N ALA A 26 -15.71 8.10 8.09
CA ALA A 26 -14.97 9.06 7.27
C ALA A 26 -13.58 8.54 6.90
N ILE A 27 -12.85 7.96 7.86
CA ILE A 27 -11.52 7.38 7.63
C ILE A 27 -11.60 6.18 6.67
N VAL A 28 -12.60 5.31 6.85
CA VAL A 28 -12.79 4.15 5.96
C VAL A 28 -13.08 4.61 4.54
N LYS A 29 -13.99 5.58 4.35
CA LYS A 29 -14.29 6.15 3.02
C LYS A 29 -13.07 6.80 2.38
N ALA A 30 -12.30 7.58 3.13
CA ALA A 30 -11.09 8.21 2.63
C ALA A 30 -10.06 7.17 2.18
N ARG A 31 -9.91 6.07 2.93
CA ARG A 31 -9.01 4.98 2.58
C ARG A 31 -9.44 4.25 1.32
N ASP A 32 -10.73 3.95 1.18
CA ASP A 32 -11.28 3.28 0.00
C ASP A 32 -11.04 4.12 -1.26
N LEU A 33 -11.29 5.44 -1.17
CA LEU A 33 -11.03 6.37 -2.26
C LEU A 33 -9.54 6.43 -2.62
N ALA A 34 -8.66 6.48 -1.61
CA ALA A 34 -7.22 6.53 -1.82
C ALA A 34 -6.68 5.26 -2.52
N GLU A 35 -7.17 4.07 -2.15
CA GLU A 35 -6.74 2.82 -2.78
C GLU A 35 -7.24 2.73 -4.23
N GLN A 36 -8.48 3.12 -4.51
CA GLN A 36 -9.02 3.19 -5.88
C GLN A 36 -8.22 4.17 -6.74
N ALA A 37 -7.92 5.36 -6.21
CA ALA A 37 -7.11 6.35 -6.92
C ALA A 37 -5.69 5.84 -7.19
N ALA A 38 -5.08 5.15 -6.23
CA ALA A 38 -3.76 4.55 -6.41
C ALA A 38 -3.77 3.45 -7.49
N GLN A 39 -4.78 2.58 -7.50
CA GLN A 39 -4.94 1.54 -8.53
C GLN A 39 -5.13 2.16 -9.92
N ALA A 40 -5.99 3.17 -10.05
CA ALA A 40 -6.22 3.87 -11.31
C ALA A 40 -4.94 4.59 -11.80
N ALA A 41 -4.20 5.24 -10.89
CA ALA A 41 -2.94 5.88 -11.21
C ALA A 41 -1.90 4.85 -11.69
N GLN A 42 -1.80 3.71 -11.03
CA GLN A 42 -0.89 2.64 -11.44
C GLN A 42 -1.24 2.09 -12.82
N ALA A 43 -2.52 1.86 -13.11
CA ALA A 43 -2.98 1.43 -14.44
C ALA A 43 -2.64 2.47 -15.53
N ALA A 44 -2.83 3.76 -15.24
CA ALA A 44 -2.48 4.83 -16.17
C ALA A 44 -0.95 4.91 -16.42
N LEU A 45 -0.13 4.76 -15.37
CA LEU A 45 1.32 4.73 -15.50
C LEU A 45 1.82 3.52 -16.30
N GLN A 46 1.17 2.36 -16.14
CA GLN A 46 1.43 1.16 -16.92
C GLN A 46 1.05 1.33 -18.39
N HIS A 47 -0.14 1.87 -18.67
CA HIS A 47 -0.57 2.19 -20.03
C HIS A 47 0.43 3.11 -20.75
N LEU A 48 0.90 4.15 -20.05
CA LEU A 48 1.90 5.08 -20.58
C LEU A 48 3.33 4.51 -20.66
N GLY A 49 3.58 3.32 -20.10
CA GLY A 49 4.93 2.72 -20.04
C GLY A 49 5.95 3.65 -19.36
N VAL A 50 5.55 4.35 -18.29
CA VAL A 50 6.41 5.35 -17.61
C VAL A 50 7.66 4.69 -17.02
N GLY A 51 7.57 3.42 -16.62
CA GLY A 51 8.69 2.64 -16.07
C GLY A 51 9.56 1.93 -17.12
N ASP A 52 9.10 1.84 -18.36
CA ASP A 52 9.78 1.07 -19.41
C ASP A 52 10.91 1.87 -20.07
N ALA A 53 11.84 1.18 -20.73
CA ALA A 53 12.89 1.85 -21.50
C ALA A 53 12.26 2.60 -22.68
N ASP A 54 11.58 1.85 -23.55
CA ASP A 54 10.95 2.37 -24.76
C ASP A 54 9.49 2.78 -24.52
N ALA A 55 9.00 3.69 -25.36
CA ALA A 55 7.61 4.10 -25.33
C ALA A 55 6.74 3.07 -26.07
N PRO A 56 5.57 2.67 -25.54
CA PRO A 56 4.65 1.81 -26.26
C PRO A 56 4.25 2.41 -27.63
N PRO A 57 4.09 1.57 -28.67
CA PRO A 57 3.84 2.05 -30.04
C PRO A 57 2.45 2.67 -30.21
N HIS A 58 1.48 2.25 -29.39
CA HIS A 58 0.08 2.68 -29.46
C HIS A 58 -0.18 4.07 -28.85
N LEU A 59 0.82 4.71 -28.23
CA LEU A 59 0.63 6.03 -27.62
C LEU A 59 0.42 7.12 -28.67
N THR A 60 -0.53 8.01 -28.40
CA THR A 60 -0.70 9.28 -29.11
C THR A 60 0.45 10.24 -28.76
N ASP A 61 0.61 11.31 -29.54
CA ASP A 61 1.63 12.33 -29.26
C ASP A 61 1.40 13.05 -27.93
N SER A 62 0.13 13.25 -27.56
CA SER A 62 -0.23 13.83 -26.26
C SER A 62 0.17 12.94 -25.09
N GLU A 63 -0.01 11.62 -25.22
CA GLU A 63 0.39 10.64 -24.20
C GLU A 63 1.90 10.48 -24.13
N ARG A 64 2.61 10.51 -25.28
CA ARG A 64 4.09 10.57 -25.28
C ARG A 64 4.59 11.82 -24.56
N ALA A 65 3.97 12.97 -24.79
CA ALA A 65 4.32 14.21 -24.09
C ALA A 65 4.05 14.11 -22.59
N LEU A 66 2.92 13.52 -22.18
CA LEU A 66 2.61 13.23 -20.78
C LEU A 66 3.65 12.29 -20.15
N ARG A 67 3.99 11.18 -20.80
CA ARG A 67 5.03 10.23 -20.36
C ARG A 67 6.37 10.93 -20.12
N ARG A 68 6.81 11.79 -21.06
CA ARG A 68 8.06 12.55 -20.92
C ARG A 68 8.06 13.45 -19.68
N ARG A 69 6.97 14.18 -19.46
CA ARG A 69 6.79 15.03 -18.26
C ARG A 69 6.81 14.22 -16.98
N LEU A 70 6.06 13.12 -16.91
CA LEU A 70 6.02 12.24 -15.74
C LEU A 70 7.39 11.66 -15.40
N ARG A 71 8.16 11.22 -16.41
CA ARG A 71 9.54 10.74 -16.19
C ARG A 71 10.48 11.85 -15.74
N ALA A 72 10.31 13.08 -16.24
CA ALA A 72 11.10 14.23 -15.80
C ALA A 72 10.82 14.54 -14.32
N HIS A 73 9.54 14.61 -13.97
CA HIS A 73 9.12 14.86 -12.59
C HIS A 73 9.54 13.74 -11.64
N GLY A 74 9.44 12.47 -12.05
CA GLY A 74 9.95 11.34 -11.27
C GLY A 74 11.43 11.52 -10.91
N ARG A 75 12.27 11.88 -11.90
CA ARG A 75 13.70 12.13 -11.68
C ARG A 75 13.96 13.26 -10.68
N GLU A 76 13.17 14.33 -10.72
CA GLU A 76 13.25 15.44 -9.75
C GLU A 76 12.96 14.94 -8.33
N LEU A 77 11.93 14.12 -8.16
CA LEU A 77 11.54 13.52 -6.89
C LEU A 77 12.50 12.41 -6.40
N GLY A 78 13.53 12.08 -7.18
CA GLY A 78 14.45 10.98 -6.87
C GLY A 78 13.86 9.58 -7.11
N VAL A 79 12.62 9.51 -7.55
CA VAL A 79 11.96 8.28 -8.00
C VAL A 79 12.49 7.98 -9.42
N LEU A 80 13.01 6.79 -9.70
CA LEU A 80 13.65 6.42 -10.98
C LEU A 80 15.13 6.87 -11.18
N ARG A 81 15.87 7.32 -10.16
CA ARG A 81 17.31 7.66 -10.30
C ARG A 81 18.18 6.45 -10.67
N ALA A 82 17.86 5.28 -10.14
CA ALA A 82 18.42 4.00 -10.51
C ALA A 82 17.37 2.94 -10.20
N LYS A 83 17.20 1.95 -11.08
CA LYS A 83 16.36 0.79 -10.76
C LYS A 83 17.15 -0.02 -9.73
N PRO A 84 16.76 -0.07 -8.44
CA PRO A 84 17.50 -0.87 -7.49
C PRO A 84 17.43 -2.32 -7.96
N ASN A 85 18.56 -3.03 -7.95
CA ASN A 85 18.60 -4.45 -8.33
C ASN A 85 18.04 -5.32 -7.20
N ILE A 86 16.78 -5.06 -6.83
CA ILE A 86 16.03 -5.77 -5.81
C ILE A 86 15.02 -6.66 -6.53
N LYS A 87 15.08 -7.95 -6.25
CA LYS A 87 14.06 -8.91 -6.69
C LYS A 87 12.89 -8.80 -5.71
N TRP A 88 11.88 -8.04 -6.10
CA TRP A 88 10.66 -7.89 -5.29
C TRP A 88 9.76 -9.13 -5.36
N THR A 89 9.91 -9.97 -6.38
CA THR A 89 9.14 -11.21 -6.55
C THR A 89 9.59 -12.28 -5.54
N LYS A 90 10.08 -13.43 -6.00
CA LYS A 90 10.59 -14.48 -5.12
C LYS A 90 11.95 -14.06 -4.55
N ASP A 91 12.00 -13.91 -3.24
CA ASP A 91 13.23 -13.64 -2.51
C ASP A 91 14.01 -14.96 -2.28
N ARG A 92 15.27 -14.83 -1.83
CA ARG A 92 16.12 -15.96 -1.46
C ARG A 92 15.55 -16.71 -0.26
N GLY A 93 15.72 -18.03 -0.22
CA GLY A 93 15.28 -18.88 0.90
C GLY A 93 13.85 -19.40 0.75
N LYS A 94 13.37 -20.12 1.76
CA LYS A 94 12.02 -20.67 1.87
C LYS A 94 11.43 -20.28 3.21
N ASP A 95 10.15 -19.97 3.23
CA ASP A 95 9.42 -19.79 4.48
C ASP A 95 9.29 -21.14 5.19
N VAL A 96 9.32 -21.10 6.52
CA VAL A 96 9.10 -22.27 7.38
C VAL A 96 7.61 -22.59 7.47
N GLU A 97 7.24 -23.84 7.75
CA GLU A 97 5.83 -24.27 7.84
C GLU A 97 5.00 -23.48 8.85
N SER A 98 5.64 -22.96 9.90
CA SER A 98 4.99 -22.10 10.90
C SER A 98 4.73 -20.66 10.43
N ALA A 99 5.28 -20.27 9.28
CA ALA A 99 5.10 -18.91 8.76
C ALA A 99 3.64 -18.72 8.28
N PRO A 100 3.02 -17.57 8.58
CA PRO A 100 1.64 -17.29 8.18
C PRO A 100 1.44 -17.27 6.65
N TRP A 101 2.52 -17.06 5.89
CA TRP A 101 2.52 -17.03 4.43
C TRP A 101 2.81 -18.38 3.78
N PHE A 102 3.25 -19.38 4.57
CA PHE A 102 3.59 -20.71 4.04
C PHE A 102 2.41 -21.38 3.31
N PRO A 103 1.16 -21.36 3.84
CA PRO A 103 0.03 -21.96 3.14
C PRO A 103 -0.37 -21.21 1.87
N VAL A 104 -0.08 -19.91 1.81
CA VAL A 104 -0.47 -19.02 0.69
C VAL A 104 0.49 -19.18 -0.49
N PHE A 105 1.79 -19.31 -0.21
CA PHE A 105 2.85 -19.35 -1.24
C PHE A 105 3.62 -20.67 -1.28
N ASN A 106 3.16 -21.70 -0.57
CA ASN A 106 3.76 -23.03 -0.53
C ASN A 106 5.28 -22.98 -0.30
N SER A 107 5.71 -22.31 0.78
CA SER A 107 7.10 -22.01 1.16
C SER A 107 7.84 -20.94 0.34
N GLU A 108 7.26 -20.37 -0.71
CA GLU A 108 7.92 -19.28 -1.45
C GLU A 108 7.85 -17.95 -0.70
N ARG A 109 9.01 -17.36 -0.43
CA ARG A 109 9.10 -16.05 0.21
C ARG A 109 8.91 -14.94 -0.84
N ILE A 110 7.75 -14.29 -0.84
CA ILE A 110 7.38 -13.25 -1.82
C ILE A 110 7.35 -11.88 -1.14
N ASN A 111 8.13 -10.91 -1.63
CA ASN A 111 8.21 -9.56 -1.04
C ASN A 111 7.16 -8.59 -1.62
N ASP A 112 6.81 -8.75 -2.90
CA ASP A 112 5.83 -7.93 -3.64
C ASP A 112 4.37 -8.33 -3.35
N HIS A 113 4.13 -9.08 -2.27
CA HIS A 113 2.77 -9.42 -1.86
C HIS A 113 2.19 -8.32 -0.97
N HIS A 114 1.17 -7.63 -1.49
CA HIS A 114 0.47 -6.59 -0.77
C HIS A 114 -1.02 -6.91 -0.69
N LEU A 115 -1.50 -7.11 0.54
CA LEU A 115 -2.93 -7.34 0.79
C LEU A 115 -3.75 -6.09 0.46
N THR A 116 -4.65 -6.23 -0.49
CA THR A 116 -5.69 -5.26 -0.85
C THR A 116 -6.73 -5.12 0.28
N LEU A 117 -7.53 -4.04 0.26
CA LEU A 117 -8.66 -3.93 1.19
C LEU A 117 -9.67 -5.07 1.03
N VAL A 118 -9.89 -5.54 -0.19
CA VAL A 118 -10.85 -6.61 -0.47
C VAL A 118 -10.42 -7.90 0.24
N GLU A 119 -9.15 -8.28 0.12
CA GLU A 119 -8.59 -9.46 0.78
C GLU A 119 -8.66 -9.32 2.32
N LYS A 120 -8.31 -8.14 2.85
CA LYS A 120 -8.41 -7.88 4.30
C LYS A 120 -9.84 -7.97 4.82
N ARG A 121 -10.82 -7.47 4.06
CA ARG A 121 -12.25 -7.52 4.41
C ARG A 121 -12.77 -8.95 4.36
N ALA A 122 -12.43 -9.70 3.31
CA ALA A 122 -12.82 -11.11 3.18
C ALA A 122 -12.28 -11.97 4.34
N ALA A 123 -11.01 -11.79 4.71
CA ALA A 123 -10.41 -12.49 5.84
C ALA A 123 -11.11 -12.15 7.17
N ARG A 124 -11.50 -10.89 7.39
CA ARG A 124 -12.26 -10.49 8.59
C ARG A 124 -13.67 -11.06 8.61
N ALA A 125 -14.36 -11.11 7.46
CA ALA A 125 -15.67 -11.71 7.37
C ALA A 125 -15.64 -13.20 7.73
N GLN A 126 -14.64 -13.94 7.21
CA GLN A 126 -14.44 -15.35 7.55
C GLN A 126 -14.17 -15.58 9.04
N LEU A 127 -13.38 -14.70 9.69
CA LEU A 127 -13.17 -14.77 11.14
C LEU A 127 -14.46 -14.50 11.92
N ALA A 128 -15.28 -13.55 11.48
CA ALA A 128 -16.56 -13.27 12.11
C ALA A 128 -17.55 -14.44 11.96
N GLU A 129 -17.61 -15.07 10.78
CA GLU A 129 -18.44 -16.25 10.54
C GLU A 129 -17.95 -17.49 11.31
N GLY A 130 -16.64 -17.64 11.48
CA GLY A 130 -16.04 -18.71 12.28
C GLY A 130 -16.23 -18.53 13.79
N ALA A 131 -16.33 -17.29 14.28
CA ALA A 131 -16.57 -16.98 15.70
C ALA A 131 -18.03 -17.13 16.14
N VAL A 132 -18.96 -17.25 15.18
CA VAL A 132 -20.40 -17.44 15.42
C VAL A 132 -20.79 -18.94 15.45
N ARG A 133 -19.84 -19.84 15.16
CA ARG A 133 -20.01 -21.31 15.26
C ARG A 133 -19.43 -21.84 16.56
#